data_AF-A0A0R2BCP6-F1
#
_entry.id   AF-A0A0R2BCP6-F1
#
_cell.length_a   1.000
_cell.length_b   1.000
_cell.length_c   1.000
_cell.angle_alpha   90.00
_cell.angle_beta   90.00
_cell.angle_gamma   90.00
#
_symmetry.space_group_name_H-M   'P 1'
#
loop_
_entity.id
_entity.type
_entity.pdbx_description
1 polymer ?
#
loop_
_entity_poly.entity_id
_entity_poly.type
_entity_poly.pdbx_seq_one_letter_code
_entity_poly.pdbx_strand_id
1 'polypeptide(L)'
;MPELPEVETVRRGLMRLVGGATIDHVDVIYEKMVSPAPAEFKKRLAGATIDLIERRGKYLLFRFSNGYTMVSHLRMEGKYDVQPEGAPLTKHTHVVFHLTDNRELRYTDTRKFGRMNLVEDGDEMQVAGLKTIGPEPTETTLTFDYMKRIFNKSKKVIKPFLLDQSNIAGLGNIYVDEVLWMTRIHPEQPVNTLTDFQIRLLRDNILKELAKAIDGHGTTVHSFSTAFGEAGQFQNQLNVYGREGEPCVRCGAELQKTKVAQRGTHFCPRCQKLKKKPSKTVVLGLTGGIATGKSSVSAVFHDRDIPVIDADQIAREVVEPDSPALSEIAATFGQTMLQPDGTLNRRKLGQHVFNDEDELAKLNAITSPAIHKAVKKRVAAYRRKRTPLVVFDAPTLFEGDYAYDVDVIMVVALDTATQLARLMARDKMSETDARSRINSQLPLAEKVNVADIVVDNSGPIDKTKAQVVKWLNKMQLV
;
A
#
# COMPACT_ATOMS: atom_id res chain seq x y z
N MET A 1 7.24 -7.31 18.48
CA MET A 1 5.98 -6.75 19.00
C MET A 1 4.90 -7.30 18.11
N PRO A 2 3.91 -8.05 18.61
CA PRO A 2 2.70 -8.34 17.85
C PRO A 2 2.12 -7.04 17.29
N GLU A 3 1.81 -7.04 16.01
CA GLU A 3 1.13 -5.94 15.33
C GLU A 3 -0.37 -6.30 15.23
N LEU A 4 -1.16 -5.53 14.48
CA LEU A 4 -2.60 -5.77 14.43
C LEU A 4 -2.98 -7.20 14.02
N PRO A 5 -2.41 -7.80 12.95
CA PRO A 5 -2.77 -9.15 12.53
C PRO A 5 -2.51 -10.22 13.58
N GLU A 6 -1.38 -10.14 14.29
CA GLU A 6 -1.06 -11.06 15.37
C GLU A 6 -2.02 -10.91 16.56
N VAL A 7 -2.35 -9.66 16.94
CA VAL A 7 -3.30 -9.40 18.04
C VAL A 7 -4.71 -9.87 17.66
N GLU A 8 -5.15 -9.69 16.42
CA GLU A 8 -6.44 -10.21 15.94
C GLU A 8 -6.47 -11.74 15.96
N THR A 9 -5.36 -12.39 15.59
CA THR A 9 -5.23 -13.85 15.66
C THR A 9 -5.35 -14.34 17.12
N VAL A 10 -4.66 -13.67 18.05
CA VAL A 10 -4.78 -13.97 19.49
C VAL A 10 -6.20 -13.74 19.98
N ARG A 11 -6.85 -12.64 19.59
CA ARG A 11 -8.25 -12.34 19.96
C ARG A 11 -9.20 -13.46 19.55
N ARG A 12 -9.12 -13.91 18.29
CA ARG A 12 -9.94 -15.02 17.76
C ARG A 12 -9.70 -16.32 18.51
N GLY A 13 -8.44 -16.65 18.77
CA GLY A 13 -8.05 -17.86 19.51
C GLY A 13 -8.56 -17.83 20.95
N LEU A 14 -8.37 -16.72 21.66
CA LEU A 14 -8.85 -16.55 23.03
C LEU A 14 -10.37 -16.62 23.12
N MET A 15 -11.11 -16.00 22.20
CA MET A 15 -12.57 -16.07 22.23
C MET A 15 -13.06 -17.52 22.10
N ARG A 16 -12.41 -18.33 21.26
CA ARG A 16 -12.73 -19.76 21.12
C ARG A 16 -12.35 -20.57 22.37
N LEU A 17 -11.27 -20.20 23.05
CA LEU A 17 -10.75 -20.95 24.19
C LEU A 17 -11.47 -20.62 25.50
N VAL A 18 -11.71 -19.34 25.79
CA VAL A 18 -12.18 -18.86 27.11
C VAL A 18 -13.43 -17.99 27.05
N GLY A 19 -14.01 -17.77 25.85
CA GLY A 19 -15.29 -17.09 25.74
C GLY A 19 -16.40 -17.85 26.47
N GLY A 20 -17.16 -17.15 27.31
CA GLY A 20 -18.19 -17.72 28.18
C GLY A 20 -17.67 -18.38 29.46
N ALA A 21 -16.35 -18.42 29.69
CA ALA A 21 -15.80 -18.97 30.92
C ALA A 21 -15.94 -17.98 32.08
N THR A 22 -16.28 -18.50 33.26
CA THR A 22 -16.35 -17.74 34.51
C THR A 22 -15.04 -17.86 35.28
N ILE A 23 -14.50 -16.71 35.69
CA ILE A 23 -13.31 -16.59 36.53
C ILE A 23 -13.71 -16.93 37.98
N ASP A 24 -13.04 -17.88 38.59
CA ASP A 24 -13.14 -18.15 40.03
C ASP A 24 -12.38 -17.06 40.81
N HIS A 25 -11.07 -16.98 40.58
CA HIS A 25 -10.20 -15.95 41.13
C HIS A 25 -9.00 -15.65 40.22
N VAL A 26 -8.22 -14.63 40.57
CA VAL A 26 -7.05 -14.19 39.79
C VAL A 26 -5.82 -14.09 40.69
N ASP A 27 -4.72 -14.65 40.22
CA ASP A 27 -3.40 -14.42 40.79
C ASP A 27 -2.60 -13.41 39.98
N VAL A 28 -2.00 -12.47 40.70
CA VAL A 28 -1.14 -11.42 40.14
C VAL A 28 0.23 -11.59 40.78
N ILE A 29 1.13 -12.25 40.06
CA ILE A 29 2.51 -12.55 40.50
C ILE A 29 3.42 -11.32 40.28
N TYR A 30 3.16 -10.54 39.24
CA TYR A 30 3.88 -9.29 38.98
C TYR A 30 2.92 -8.09 39.01
N GLU A 31 2.79 -7.49 40.19
CA GLU A 31 1.80 -6.44 40.49
C GLU A 31 1.83 -5.23 39.54
N LYS A 32 3.02 -4.82 39.06
CA LYS A 32 3.17 -3.67 38.15
C LYS A 32 2.55 -3.91 36.75
N MET A 33 2.05 -5.11 36.49
CA MET A 33 1.40 -5.47 35.23
C MET A 33 -0.06 -5.01 35.17
N VAL A 34 -0.72 -4.88 36.33
CA VAL A 34 -2.15 -4.59 36.41
C VAL A 34 -2.40 -3.18 36.93
N SER A 35 -3.50 -2.59 36.48
CA SER A 35 -4.12 -1.38 37.02
C SER A 35 -5.63 -1.63 37.03
N PRO A 36 -6.39 -1.34 38.11
CA PRO A 36 -6.01 -0.69 39.36
C PRO A 36 -5.13 -1.58 40.26
N ALA A 37 -4.98 -1.24 41.54
CA ALA A 37 -4.16 -1.99 42.47
C ALA A 37 -4.55 -3.49 42.47
N PRO A 38 -3.60 -4.43 42.61
CA PRO A 38 -3.86 -5.87 42.46
C PRO A 38 -5.02 -6.40 43.28
N ALA A 39 -5.18 -5.97 44.54
CA ALA A 39 -6.28 -6.41 45.40
C ALA A 39 -7.65 -6.03 44.81
N GLU A 40 -7.78 -4.84 44.24
CA GLU A 40 -8.99 -4.37 43.61
C GLU A 40 -9.23 -5.06 42.25
N PHE A 41 -8.18 -5.23 41.46
CA PHE A 41 -8.23 -5.97 40.19
C PHE A 41 -8.75 -7.40 40.40
N LYS A 42 -8.21 -8.11 41.38
CA LYS A 42 -8.65 -9.48 41.75
C LYS A 42 -10.11 -9.49 42.21
N LYS A 43 -10.46 -8.60 43.14
CA LYS A 43 -11.82 -8.51 43.69
C LYS A 43 -12.87 -8.25 42.61
N ARG A 44 -12.57 -7.35 41.67
CA ARG A 44 -13.50 -6.99 40.59
C ARG A 44 -13.65 -8.09 39.54
N LEU A 45 -12.67 -8.98 39.36
CA LEU A 45 -12.74 -10.06 38.36
C LEU A 45 -13.21 -11.41 38.91
N ALA A 46 -13.15 -11.62 40.23
CA ALA A 46 -13.66 -12.84 40.85
C ALA A 46 -15.17 -13.02 40.56
N GLY A 47 -15.56 -14.20 40.09
CA GLY A 47 -16.92 -14.54 39.68
C GLY A 47 -17.38 -13.94 38.35
N ALA A 48 -16.55 -13.16 37.64
CA ALA A 48 -16.93 -12.53 36.39
C ALA A 48 -16.78 -13.49 35.20
N THR A 49 -17.72 -13.44 34.25
CA THR A 49 -17.66 -14.22 33.01
C THR A 49 -17.02 -13.41 31.89
N ILE A 50 -16.17 -14.04 31.08
CA ILE A 50 -15.58 -13.44 29.87
C ILE A 50 -16.62 -13.50 28.75
N ASP A 51 -17.39 -12.43 28.55
CA ASP A 51 -18.47 -12.40 27.57
C ASP A 51 -17.96 -12.27 26.14
N LEU A 52 -16.98 -11.39 25.93
CA LEU A 52 -16.47 -11.06 24.62
C LEU A 52 -15.00 -10.63 24.70
N ILE A 53 -14.23 -10.95 23.65
CA ILE A 53 -12.88 -10.41 23.47
C ILE A 53 -12.82 -9.66 22.15
N GLU A 54 -12.67 -8.34 22.25
CA GLU A 54 -12.51 -7.42 21.13
C GLU A 54 -11.05 -6.97 20.97
N ARG A 55 -10.78 -6.18 19.94
CA ARG A 55 -9.47 -5.58 19.68
C ARG A 55 -9.60 -4.12 19.28
N ARG A 56 -8.72 -3.27 19.81
CA ARG A 56 -8.51 -1.91 19.30
C ARG A 56 -7.02 -1.67 19.04
N GLY A 57 -6.65 -1.47 17.78
CA GLY A 57 -5.26 -1.41 17.33
C GLY A 57 -4.50 -2.67 17.74
N LYS A 58 -3.59 -2.53 18.70
CA LYS A 58 -2.76 -3.62 19.24
C LYS A 58 -3.12 -3.99 20.68
N TYR A 59 -4.31 -3.57 21.12
CA TYR A 59 -4.88 -3.88 22.43
C TYR A 59 -5.97 -4.94 22.29
N LEU A 60 -6.01 -5.87 23.23
CA LEU A 60 -7.13 -6.77 23.49
C LEU A 60 -8.07 -6.13 24.51
N LEU A 61 -9.37 -6.30 24.33
CA LEU A 61 -10.42 -5.78 25.21
C LEU A 61 -11.25 -6.97 25.68
N PHE A 62 -11.01 -7.43 26.90
CA PHE A 62 -11.81 -8.50 27.51
C PHE A 62 -13.01 -7.85 28.20
N ARG A 63 -14.21 -8.11 27.68
CA ARG A 63 -15.49 -7.67 28.24
C ARG A 63 -15.96 -8.70 29.27
N PHE A 64 -16.33 -8.23 30.44
CA PHE A 64 -16.80 -9.09 31.51
C PHE A 64 -18.28 -8.82 31.84
N SER A 65 -18.96 -9.86 32.31
CA SER A 65 -20.40 -9.83 32.63
C SER A 65 -20.81 -8.87 33.75
N ASN A 66 -19.86 -8.25 34.43
CA ASN A 66 -20.07 -7.34 35.55
C ASN A 66 -19.81 -5.87 35.19
N GLY A 67 -19.79 -5.52 33.90
CA GLY A 67 -19.68 -4.14 33.42
C GLY A 67 -18.27 -3.57 33.44
N TYR A 68 -17.26 -4.44 33.49
CA TYR A 68 -15.85 -4.06 33.39
C TYR A 68 -15.23 -4.57 32.10
N THR A 69 -14.23 -3.82 31.62
CA THR A 69 -13.38 -4.19 30.50
C THR A 69 -11.91 -4.17 30.91
N MET A 70 -11.20 -5.27 30.66
CA MET A 70 -9.74 -5.31 30.78
C MET A 70 -9.09 -4.99 29.44
N VAL A 71 -8.42 -3.83 29.38
CA VAL A 71 -7.58 -3.38 28.27
C VAL A 71 -6.17 -3.96 28.44
N SER A 72 -5.85 -4.98 27.65
CA SER A 72 -4.56 -5.67 27.68
C SER A 72 -3.70 -5.34 26.46
N HIS A 73 -2.40 -5.09 26.67
CA HIS A 73 -1.44 -4.88 25.58
C HIS A 73 -0.24 -5.82 25.72
N LEU A 74 -0.05 -6.70 24.74
CA LEU A 74 1.01 -7.74 24.75
C LEU A 74 2.43 -7.17 24.70
N ARG A 75 2.59 -5.96 24.16
CA ARG A 75 3.90 -5.31 23.95
C ARG A 75 4.82 -6.23 23.15
N MET A 76 6.06 -6.47 23.58
CA MET A 76 7.06 -7.10 22.71
C MET A 76 6.90 -8.62 22.62
N GLU A 77 6.71 -9.28 23.76
CA GLU A 77 6.80 -10.74 23.93
C GLU A 77 5.69 -11.29 24.86
N GLY A 78 4.69 -10.48 25.18
CA GLY A 78 3.53 -10.91 25.94
C GLY A 78 2.70 -11.96 25.18
N LYS A 79 2.23 -12.98 25.89
CA LYS A 79 1.43 -14.07 25.34
C LYS A 79 0.36 -14.49 26.32
N TYR A 80 -0.71 -15.04 25.75
CA TYR A 80 -1.69 -15.80 26.49
C TYR A 80 -1.66 -17.26 26.09
N ASP A 81 -1.87 -18.13 27.05
CA ASP A 81 -2.07 -19.56 26.86
C ASP A 81 -3.11 -20.07 27.86
N VAL A 82 -3.73 -21.21 27.53
CA VAL A 82 -4.69 -21.89 28.40
C VAL A 82 -4.12 -23.23 28.80
N GLN A 83 -4.07 -23.48 30.10
CA GLN A 83 -3.51 -24.70 30.67
C GLN A 83 -4.53 -25.36 31.60
N PRO A 84 -4.44 -26.67 31.86
CA PRO A 84 -5.15 -27.29 32.98
C PRO A 84 -4.70 -26.68 34.31
N GLU A 85 -5.63 -26.60 35.26
CA GLU A 85 -5.31 -26.13 36.61
C GLU A 85 -4.22 -26.99 37.27
N GLY A 86 -3.30 -26.33 37.98
CA GLY A 86 -2.19 -26.99 38.65
C GLY A 86 -1.01 -27.38 37.74
N ALA A 87 -1.08 -27.12 36.43
CA ALA A 87 0.07 -27.27 35.55
C ALA A 87 1.22 -26.36 36.02
N PRO A 88 2.50 -26.77 35.93
CA PRO A 88 3.62 -25.96 36.44
C PRO A 88 3.67 -24.55 35.83
N LEU A 89 3.83 -23.53 36.68
CA LEU A 89 4.04 -22.16 36.22
C LEU A 89 5.48 -21.97 35.74
N THR A 90 5.65 -21.20 34.67
CA THR A 90 6.98 -20.75 34.25
C THR A 90 7.38 -19.49 35.02
N LYS A 91 8.69 -19.22 35.14
CA LYS A 91 9.22 -17.97 35.74
C LYS A 91 8.76 -16.67 35.06
N HIS A 92 8.13 -16.79 33.89
CA HIS A 92 7.64 -15.67 33.09
C HIS A 92 6.11 -15.54 33.13
N THR A 93 5.43 -16.37 33.93
CA THR A 93 3.99 -16.26 34.20
C THR A 93 3.77 -15.16 35.23
N HIS A 94 2.93 -14.18 34.91
CA HIS A 94 2.77 -12.97 35.74
C HIS A 94 1.35 -12.73 36.20
N VAL A 95 0.37 -13.19 35.45
CA VAL A 95 -1.06 -13.13 35.80
C VAL A 95 -1.69 -14.46 35.42
N VAL A 96 -2.49 -15.03 36.33
CA VAL A 96 -3.22 -16.29 36.13
C VAL A 96 -4.68 -16.03 36.47
N PHE A 97 -5.58 -16.30 35.52
CA PHE A 97 -7.02 -16.28 35.75
C PHE A 97 -7.46 -17.73 35.89
N HIS A 98 -7.85 -18.12 37.10
CA HIS A 98 -8.37 -19.45 37.39
C HIS A 98 -9.83 -19.50 36.99
N LEU A 99 -10.19 -20.44 36.11
CA LEU A 99 -11.53 -20.59 35.59
C LEU A 99 -12.26 -21.70 36.35
N THR A 100 -13.57 -21.55 36.49
CA THR A 100 -14.45 -22.49 37.23
C THR A 100 -14.51 -23.92 36.64
N ASP A 101 -13.92 -24.15 35.46
CA ASP A 101 -13.92 -25.43 34.76
C ASP A 101 -12.55 -26.15 34.78
N ASN A 102 -11.73 -25.91 35.83
CA ASN A 102 -10.40 -26.49 36.05
C ASN A 102 -9.37 -26.14 34.96
N ARG A 103 -9.51 -24.95 34.37
CA ARG A 103 -8.58 -24.38 33.40
C ARG A 103 -8.03 -23.06 33.92
N GLU A 104 -6.85 -22.70 33.46
CA GLU A 104 -6.21 -21.44 33.75
C GLU A 104 -5.90 -20.69 32.46
N LEU A 105 -6.36 -19.45 32.36
CA LEU A 105 -5.85 -18.51 31.37
C LEU A 105 -4.61 -17.82 31.96
N ARG A 106 -3.46 -17.99 31.32
CA ARG A 106 -2.19 -17.48 31.81
C ARG A 106 -1.68 -16.37 30.91
N TYR A 107 -1.12 -15.32 31.51
CA TYR A 107 -0.35 -14.31 30.80
C TYR A 107 1.12 -14.44 31.13
N THR A 108 1.92 -14.64 30.08
CA THR A 108 3.37 -14.75 30.17
C THR A 108 4.06 -13.60 29.45
N ASP A 109 5.14 -13.07 30.03
CA ASP A 109 5.95 -12.02 29.40
C ASP A 109 7.38 -12.04 29.93
N THR A 110 8.32 -12.44 29.08
CA THR A 110 9.76 -12.49 29.39
C THR A 110 10.34 -11.13 29.77
N ARG A 111 9.77 -10.03 29.26
CA ARG A 111 10.28 -8.65 29.41
C ARG A 111 9.48 -7.81 30.40
N LYS A 112 8.33 -8.31 30.88
CA LYS A 112 7.43 -7.63 31.83
C LYS A 112 6.95 -6.25 31.35
N PHE A 113 6.79 -6.09 30.04
CA PHE A 113 6.35 -4.83 29.43
C PHE A 113 4.83 -4.76 29.27
N GLY A 114 4.17 -5.91 29.19
CA GLY A 114 2.72 -6.04 29.13
C GLY A 114 2.02 -5.28 30.23
N ARG A 115 0.83 -4.77 29.90
CA ARG A 115 -0.03 -4.05 30.85
C ARG A 115 -1.48 -4.48 30.66
N MET A 116 -2.21 -4.54 31.78
CA MET A 116 -3.64 -4.81 31.84
C MET A 116 -4.29 -3.69 32.65
N ASN A 117 -5.21 -2.94 32.06
CA ASN A 117 -5.94 -1.87 32.73
C ASN A 117 -7.41 -2.29 32.79
N LEU A 118 -7.94 -2.52 33.98
CA LEU A 118 -9.35 -2.80 34.20
C LEU A 118 -10.09 -1.49 34.42
N VAL A 119 -11.04 -1.20 33.53
CA VAL A 119 -11.85 0.02 33.53
C VAL A 119 -13.32 -0.37 33.41
N GLU A 120 -14.22 0.56 33.72
CA GLU A 120 -15.65 0.36 33.47
C GLU A 120 -15.93 0.37 31.95
N ASP A 121 -17.00 -0.31 31.55
CA ASP A 121 -17.43 -0.32 30.16
C ASP A 121 -17.75 1.11 29.68
N GLY A 122 -17.19 1.48 28.53
CA GLY A 122 -17.23 2.84 27.96
C GLY A 122 -15.99 3.68 28.24
N ASP A 123 -15.16 3.31 29.23
CA ASP A 123 -13.96 4.06 29.61
C ASP A 123 -12.65 3.54 28.99
N GLU A 124 -12.71 2.59 28.06
CA GLU A 124 -11.52 1.98 27.45
C GLU A 124 -10.66 3.02 26.74
N MET A 125 -11.32 3.99 26.11
CA MET A 125 -10.66 5.10 25.41
C MET A 125 -9.98 6.09 26.37
N GLN A 126 -10.18 6.00 27.68
CA GLN A 126 -9.42 6.81 28.65
C GLN A 126 -8.05 6.21 28.98
N VAL A 127 -7.82 4.92 28.68
CA VAL A 127 -6.52 4.28 28.85
C VAL A 127 -5.48 5.01 27.98
N ALA A 128 -4.36 5.40 28.56
CA ALA A 128 -3.42 6.38 27.98
C ALA A 128 -3.02 6.11 26.52
N GLY A 129 -2.84 4.85 26.13
CA GLY A 129 -2.48 4.49 24.76
C GLY A 129 -3.65 4.38 23.77
N LEU A 130 -4.88 4.24 24.27
CA LEU A 130 -6.10 4.27 23.46
C LEU A 130 -6.65 5.70 23.29
N LYS A 131 -6.42 6.58 24.26
CA LYS A 131 -6.92 7.97 24.25
C LYS A 131 -6.62 8.77 23.00
N THR A 132 -5.45 8.55 22.40
CA THR A 132 -5.00 9.28 21.21
C THR A 132 -4.93 8.40 19.96
N ILE A 133 -5.43 7.16 20.02
CA ILE A 133 -5.24 6.19 18.94
C ILE A 133 -5.99 6.61 17.67
N GLY A 134 -5.33 6.48 16.52
CA GLY A 134 -5.89 6.75 15.20
C GLY A 134 -6.94 5.71 14.78
N PRO A 135 -7.61 5.89 13.64
CA PRO A 135 -8.63 4.96 13.16
C PRO A 135 -8.09 3.54 12.97
N GLU A 136 -8.99 2.55 13.04
CA GLU A 136 -8.68 1.21 12.52
C GLU A 136 -8.39 1.28 11.01
N PRO A 137 -7.52 0.41 10.48
CA PRO A 137 -7.29 0.31 9.05
C PRO A 137 -8.38 -0.55 8.39
N THR A 138 -9.57 0.03 8.22
CA THR A 138 -10.66 -0.56 7.42
C THR A 138 -11.08 0.40 6.31
N GLU A 139 -11.84 -0.10 5.33
CA GLU A 139 -12.36 0.71 4.21
C GLU A 139 -13.13 1.96 4.70
N THR A 140 -13.91 1.82 5.77
CA THR A 140 -14.81 2.88 6.26
C THR A 140 -14.12 3.86 7.21
N THR A 141 -13.12 3.43 7.98
CA THR A 141 -12.47 4.29 8.99
C THR A 141 -11.18 4.93 8.50
N LEU A 142 -10.41 4.24 7.65
CA LEU A 142 -9.18 4.79 7.05
C LEU A 142 -9.47 5.32 5.65
N THR A 143 -10.23 6.40 5.54
CA THR A 143 -10.62 6.96 4.23
C THR A 143 -9.46 7.71 3.56
N PHE A 144 -9.53 7.85 2.23
CA PHE A 144 -8.59 8.68 1.47
C PHE A 144 -8.55 10.12 2.00
N ASP A 145 -9.71 10.74 2.23
CA ASP A 145 -9.79 12.11 2.73
C ASP A 145 -9.18 12.28 4.12
N TYR A 146 -9.36 11.28 4.99
CA TYR A 146 -8.70 11.25 6.30
C TYR A 146 -7.18 11.25 6.12
N MET A 147 -6.63 10.31 5.33
CA MET A 147 -5.19 10.17 5.11
C MET A 147 -4.59 11.42 4.47
N LYS A 148 -5.23 11.96 3.43
CA LYS A 148 -4.81 13.20 2.76
C LYS A 148 -4.73 14.37 3.74
N ARG A 149 -5.74 14.53 4.60
CA ARG A 149 -5.77 15.61 5.61
C ARG A 149 -4.63 15.48 6.62
N ILE A 150 -4.36 14.29 7.15
CA ILE A 150 -3.31 14.10 8.16
C ILE A 150 -1.89 14.16 7.55
N PHE A 151 -1.70 13.71 6.32
CA PHE A 151 -0.41 13.76 5.63
C PHE A 151 -0.04 15.21 5.28
N ASN A 152 -0.99 16.02 4.79
CA ASN A 152 -0.74 17.42 4.46
C ASN A 152 -0.33 18.28 5.66
N LYS A 153 -0.71 17.88 6.88
CA LYS A 153 -0.40 18.61 8.12
C LYS A 153 0.97 18.26 8.71
N SER A 154 1.68 17.27 8.18
CA SER A 154 2.90 16.73 8.79
C SER A 154 4.08 16.80 7.84
N LYS A 155 5.24 17.22 8.36
CA LYS A 155 6.52 17.17 7.64
C LYS A 155 7.38 15.97 8.06
N LYS A 156 6.86 15.09 8.93
CA LYS A 156 7.56 13.87 9.34
C LYS A 156 7.78 12.98 8.12
N VAL A 157 8.81 12.15 8.18
CA VAL A 157 9.02 11.08 7.20
C VAL A 157 8.01 9.94 7.39
N ILE A 158 7.68 9.24 6.32
CA ILE A 158 6.52 8.34 6.25
C ILE A 158 6.60 7.15 7.20
N LYS A 159 7.75 6.48 7.33
CA LYS A 159 7.82 5.29 8.19
C LYS A 159 7.51 5.63 9.67
N PRO A 160 8.18 6.61 10.30
CA PRO A 160 7.84 7.01 11.67
C PRO A 160 6.41 7.54 11.81
N PHE A 161 5.88 8.18 10.76
CA PHE A 161 4.50 8.67 10.76
C PHE A 161 3.47 7.53 10.81
N LEU A 162 3.68 6.47 10.03
CA LEU A 162 2.81 5.27 10.03
C LEU A 162 2.97 4.43 11.31
N LEU A 163 4.14 4.45 11.95
CA LEU A 163 4.37 3.76 13.22
C LEU A 163 3.72 4.45 14.42
N ASP A 164 3.42 5.74 14.29
CA ASP A 164 2.73 6.52 15.31
C ASP A 164 1.25 6.13 15.34
N GLN A 165 0.88 5.40 16.39
CA GLN A 165 -0.46 4.81 16.53
C GLN A 165 -1.57 5.87 16.63
N SER A 166 -1.24 7.15 16.82
CA SER A 166 -2.21 8.24 16.78
C SER A 166 -2.67 8.62 15.37
N ASN A 167 -1.90 8.24 14.35
CA ASN A 167 -2.24 8.49 12.95
C ASN A 167 -3.04 7.33 12.35
N ILE A 168 -2.56 6.09 12.52
CA ILE A 168 -3.23 4.88 12.04
C ILE A 168 -2.95 3.77 13.05
N ALA A 169 -4.01 3.13 13.56
CA ALA A 169 -3.85 2.06 14.54
C ALA A 169 -3.30 0.79 13.88
N GLY A 170 -2.50 0.03 14.61
CA GLY A 170 -2.24 -1.36 14.27
C GLY A 170 -1.01 -1.63 13.41
N LEU A 171 -0.52 -0.65 12.66
CA LEU A 171 0.71 -0.77 11.87
C LEU A 171 1.94 -0.79 12.78
N GLY A 172 2.85 -1.74 12.57
CA GLY A 172 4.16 -1.80 13.22
C GLY A 172 5.30 -1.92 12.21
N ASN A 173 6.44 -2.44 12.64
CA ASN A 173 7.67 -2.36 11.84
C ASN A 173 7.63 -3.26 10.61
N ILE A 174 6.97 -4.42 10.71
CA ILE A 174 6.86 -5.39 9.63
C ILE A 174 5.95 -4.83 8.54
N TYR A 175 4.69 -4.58 8.88
CA TYR A 175 3.69 -4.21 7.88
C TYR A 175 3.95 -2.81 7.31
N VAL A 176 4.63 -1.90 8.03
CA VAL A 176 5.07 -0.62 7.45
C VAL A 176 6.14 -0.81 6.37
N ASP A 177 7.12 -1.70 6.55
CA ASP A 177 8.11 -1.96 5.51
C ASP A 177 7.46 -2.56 4.26
N GLU A 178 6.57 -3.54 4.46
CA GLU A 178 5.83 -4.21 3.38
C GLU A 178 4.97 -3.23 2.58
N VAL A 179 4.08 -2.47 3.23
CA VAL A 179 3.14 -1.58 2.51
C VAL A 179 3.87 -0.43 1.81
N LEU A 180 4.99 0.04 2.34
CA LEU A 180 5.82 1.04 1.67
C LEU A 180 6.51 0.47 0.44
N TRP A 181 6.95 -0.79 0.49
CA TRP A 181 7.49 -1.49 -0.69
C TRP A 181 6.42 -1.76 -1.74
N MET A 182 5.23 -2.22 -1.34
CA MET A 182 4.09 -2.41 -2.24
C MET A 182 3.74 -1.09 -2.96
N THR A 183 3.83 0.03 -2.25
CA THR A 183 3.49 1.37 -2.77
C THR A 183 4.66 2.09 -3.45
N ARG A 184 5.88 1.52 -3.47
CA ARG A 184 7.09 2.16 -4.05
C ARG A 184 7.48 3.48 -3.37
N ILE A 185 7.18 3.62 -2.07
CA ILE A 185 7.52 4.82 -1.30
C ILE A 185 8.80 4.55 -0.49
N HIS A 186 9.79 5.45 -0.59
CA HIS A 186 10.98 5.38 0.27
C HIS A 186 10.60 5.64 1.73
N PRO A 187 11.11 4.86 2.71
CA PRO A 187 10.73 5.00 4.13
C PRO A 187 11.04 6.37 4.74
N GLU A 188 11.98 7.10 4.15
CA GLU A 188 12.34 8.48 4.54
C GLU A 188 11.62 9.57 3.73
N GLN A 189 10.64 9.24 2.87
CA GLN A 189 9.88 10.25 2.13
C GLN A 189 9.03 11.10 3.10
N PRO A 190 9.09 12.45 3.07
CA PRO A 190 8.19 13.28 3.85
C PRO A 190 6.72 13.05 3.48
N VAL A 191 5.83 12.89 4.47
CA VAL A 191 4.44 12.49 4.20
C VAL A 191 3.64 13.52 3.39
N ASN A 192 3.90 14.81 3.59
CA ASN A 192 3.28 15.90 2.85
C ASN A 192 3.79 16.05 1.40
N THR A 193 4.63 15.13 0.91
CA THR A 193 5.11 15.13 -0.47
C THR A 193 4.57 13.96 -1.28
N LEU A 194 3.75 13.10 -0.67
CA LEU A 194 3.09 12.00 -1.36
C LEU A 194 1.96 12.53 -2.22
N THR A 195 1.87 12.05 -3.46
CA THR A 195 0.77 12.39 -4.37
C THR A 195 -0.52 11.72 -3.94
N ASP A 196 -1.66 12.22 -4.40
CA ASP A 196 -2.97 11.62 -4.15
C ASP A 196 -3.02 10.15 -4.63
N PHE A 197 -2.45 9.84 -5.79
CA PHE A 197 -2.24 8.46 -6.27
C PHE A 197 -1.47 7.60 -5.26
N GLN A 198 -0.35 8.10 -4.74
CA GLN A 198 0.44 7.36 -3.74
C GLN A 198 -0.31 7.17 -2.43
N ILE A 199 -1.15 8.12 -2.01
CA ILE A 199 -1.95 8.03 -0.79
C ILE A 199 -3.04 6.97 -0.95
N ARG A 200 -3.77 6.96 -2.09
CA ARG A 200 -4.77 5.92 -2.40
C ARG A 200 -4.14 4.54 -2.43
N LEU A 201 -3.03 4.41 -3.16
CA LEU A 201 -2.33 3.13 -3.27
C LEU A 201 -1.77 2.66 -1.93
N LEU A 202 -1.24 3.58 -1.10
CA LEU A 202 -0.77 3.24 0.25
C LEU A 202 -1.92 2.72 1.12
N ARG A 203 -3.06 3.41 1.09
CA ARG A 203 -4.27 3.00 1.81
C ARG A 203 -4.67 1.58 1.40
N ASP A 204 -4.82 1.34 0.11
CA ASP A 204 -5.31 0.06 -0.40
C ASP A 204 -4.32 -1.07 -0.10
N ASN A 205 -3.02 -0.80 -0.19
CA ASN A 205 -1.98 -1.75 0.21
C ASN A 205 -1.96 -2.01 1.73
N ILE A 206 -2.23 -1.01 2.57
CA ILE A 206 -2.39 -1.21 4.03
C ILE A 206 -3.55 -2.16 4.30
N LEU A 207 -4.73 -1.91 3.71
CA LEU A 207 -5.91 -2.73 3.93
C LEU A 207 -5.68 -4.16 3.43
N LYS A 208 -5.13 -4.31 2.22
CA LYS A 208 -4.82 -5.60 1.59
C LYS A 208 -3.81 -6.40 2.39
N GLU A 209 -2.69 -5.79 2.78
CA GLU A 209 -1.62 -6.49 3.48
C GLU A 209 -2.06 -6.95 4.88
N LEU A 210 -2.79 -6.10 5.61
CA LEU A 210 -3.31 -6.47 6.92
C LEU A 210 -4.39 -7.55 6.83
N ALA A 211 -5.30 -7.47 5.85
CA ALA A 211 -6.30 -8.53 5.63
C ALA A 211 -5.63 -9.87 5.32
N LYS A 212 -4.66 -9.86 4.40
CA LYS A 212 -3.88 -11.04 4.00
C LYS A 212 -3.10 -11.63 5.18
N ALA A 213 -2.52 -10.77 6.02
CA ALA A 213 -1.82 -11.19 7.23
C ALA A 213 -2.77 -11.77 8.29
N ILE A 214 -3.97 -11.21 8.47
CA ILE A 214 -4.99 -11.77 9.39
C ILE A 214 -5.43 -13.16 8.91
N ASP A 215 -5.67 -13.33 7.60
CA ASP A 215 -6.05 -14.62 7.02
C ASP A 215 -4.91 -15.65 7.14
N GLY A 216 -3.66 -15.21 7.03
CA GLY A 216 -2.46 -16.01 7.26
C GLY A 216 -2.06 -16.20 8.74
N HIS A 217 -2.93 -15.82 9.69
CA HIS A 217 -2.71 -15.91 11.14
C HIS A 217 -1.48 -15.13 11.67
N GLY A 218 -1.09 -14.06 10.98
CA GLY A 218 0.04 -13.20 11.32
C GLY A 218 1.41 -13.84 11.06
N THR A 219 2.46 -13.11 11.44
CA THR A 219 3.86 -13.49 11.28
C THR A 219 4.47 -14.05 12.57
N THR A 220 5.29 -15.09 12.45
CA THR A 220 6.17 -15.55 13.53
C THR A 220 7.63 -15.24 13.19
N VAL A 221 8.14 -14.10 13.68
CA VAL A 221 9.54 -13.66 13.40
C VAL A 221 10.51 -13.99 14.53
N HIS A 222 10.07 -14.00 15.80
CA HIS A 222 10.96 -14.29 16.94
C HIS A 222 10.33 -15.20 17.99
N SER A 223 9.09 -14.93 18.38
CA SER A 223 8.44 -15.71 19.45
C SER A 223 6.91 -15.69 19.36
N PHE A 224 6.30 -15.16 18.30
CA PHE A 224 4.83 -15.16 18.21
C PHE A 224 4.31 -16.60 18.05
N SER A 225 3.41 -16.97 18.95
CA SER A 225 2.62 -18.20 18.90
C SER A 225 1.16 -17.81 19.09
N THR A 226 0.26 -18.47 18.37
CA THR A 226 -1.19 -18.30 18.53
C THR A 226 -1.62 -18.71 19.93
N ALA A 227 -2.86 -18.44 20.31
CA ALA A 227 -3.42 -18.89 21.59
C ALA A 227 -3.44 -20.44 21.71
N PHE A 228 -3.30 -21.16 20.60
CA PHE A 228 -3.15 -22.63 20.54
C PHE A 228 -1.69 -23.09 20.53
N GLY A 229 -0.72 -22.17 20.61
CA GLY A 229 0.71 -22.48 20.58
C GLY A 229 1.31 -22.64 19.17
N GLU A 230 0.50 -22.56 18.11
CA GLU A 230 0.97 -22.71 16.72
C GLU A 230 1.68 -21.43 16.23
N ALA A 231 2.66 -21.57 15.33
CA ALA A 231 3.27 -20.41 14.68
C ALA A 231 2.33 -19.82 13.61
N GLY A 232 2.31 -18.50 13.47
CA GLY A 232 1.73 -17.86 12.29
C GLY A 232 2.47 -18.30 11.03
N GLN A 233 1.83 -18.23 9.86
CA GLN A 233 2.41 -18.71 8.60
C GLN A 233 2.80 -17.57 7.64
N PHE A 234 2.48 -16.32 7.98
CA PHE A 234 2.62 -15.20 7.05
C PHE A 234 4.06 -14.76 6.79
N GLN A 235 5.03 -15.15 7.63
CA GLN A 235 6.45 -14.80 7.43
C GLN A 235 7.00 -15.23 6.08
N ASN A 236 6.47 -16.32 5.50
CA ASN A 236 6.89 -16.85 4.20
C ASN A 236 6.41 -15.99 3.02
N GLN A 237 5.56 -14.99 3.28
CA GLN A 237 4.94 -14.15 2.26
C GLN A 237 5.46 -12.71 2.26
N LEU A 238 6.48 -12.41 3.10
CA LEU A 238 7.09 -11.09 3.22
C LEU A 238 7.96 -10.77 1.99
N ASN A 239 7.81 -9.56 1.46
CA ASN A 239 8.51 -9.11 0.26
C ASN A 239 9.84 -8.44 0.58
N VAL A 240 9.96 -7.78 1.75
CA VAL A 240 11.17 -7.02 2.12
C VAL A 240 11.61 -7.22 3.57
N TYR A 241 10.67 -7.35 4.51
CA TYR A 241 11.02 -7.37 5.92
C TYR A 241 11.86 -8.60 6.27
N GLY A 242 13.04 -8.39 6.88
CA GLY A 242 13.95 -9.48 7.26
C GLY A 242 14.74 -10.08 6.10
N ARG A 243 14.59 -9.56 4.87
CA ARG A 243 15.20 -10.08 3.64
C ARG A 243 16.37 -9.23 3.14
N GLU A 244 17.14 -8.65 4.06
CA GLU A 244 18.33 -7.87 3.74
C GLU A 244 19.34 -8.72 2.95
N GLY A 245 19.90 -8.17 1.87
CA GLY A 245 20.85 -8.89 1.00
C GLY A 245 20.18 -9.80 -0.04
N GLU A 246 18.88 -10.07 0.06
CA GLU A 246 18.17 -10.86 -0.94
C GLU A 246 17.77 -10.00 -2.16
N PRO A 247 17.60 -10.62 -3.35
CA PRO A 247 17.09 -9.92 -4.52
C PRO A 247 15.61 -9.53 -4.33
N CYS A 248 15.30 -8.27 -4.61
CA CYS A 248 13.92 -7.77 -4.63
C CYS A 248 13.08 -8.53 -5.67
N VAL A 249 11.98 -9.14 -5.23
CA VAL A 249 11.08 -9.94 -6.09
C VAL A 249 10.45 -9.16 -7.25
N ARG A 250 10.50 -7.82 -7.23
CA ARG A 250 10.00 -6.96 -8.30
C ARG A 250 11.04 -6.61 -9.36
N CYS A 251 12.30 -6.42 -8.97
CA CYS A 251 13.30 -5.79 -9.85
C CYS A 251 14.71 -6.40 -9.79
N GLY A 252 14.91 -7.44 -8.99
CA GLY A 252 16.18 -8.14 -8.80
C GLY A 252 17.25 -7.38 -8.02
N ALA A 253 17.07 -6.08 -7.74
CA ALA A 253 18.05 -5.32 -6.97
C ALA A 253 18.11 -5.81 -5.51
N GLU A 254 19.31 -5.86 -4.95
CA GLU A 254 19.55 -6.24 -3.55
C GLU A 254 18.74 -5.36 -2.58
N LEU A 255 18.04 -6.00 -1.65
CA LEU A 255 17.28 -5.34 -0.59
C LEU A 255 18.22 -4.81 0.48
N GLN A 256 17.98 -3.57 0.90
CA GLN A 256 18.82 -2.90 1.88
C GLN A 256 18.10 -2.77 3.22
N LYS A 257 18.89 -2.78 4.29
CA LYS A 257 18.45 -2.42 5.63
C LYS A 257 19.14 -1.15 6.10
N THR A 258 18.34 -0.25 6.64
CA THR A 258 18.82 0.98 7.28
C THR A 258 18.10 1.19 8.61
N LYS A 259 18.42 2.29 9.31
CA LYS A 259 17.75 2.69 10.55
C LYS A 259 17.01 4.00 10.36
N VAL A 260 15.68 3.96 10.36
CA VAL A 260 14.83 5.16 10.30
C VAL A 260 14.16 5.33 11.66
N ALA A 261 14.38 6.47 12.31
CA ALA A 261 13.90 6.76 13.68
C ALA A 261 14.14 5.61 14.68
N GLN A 262 15.38 5.11 14.72
CA GLN A 262 15.81 4.02 15.59
C GLN A 262 15.16 2.64 15.32
N ARG A 263 14.46 2.46 14.20
CA ARG A 263 13.86 1.19 13.78
C ARG A 263 14.60 0.60 12.57
N GLY A 264 14.94 -0.68 12.63
CA GLY A 264 15.44 -1.42 11.47
C GLY A 264 14.41 -1.36 10.34
N THR A 265 14.85 -1.02 9.14
CA THR A 265 13.99 -0.65 8.01
C THR A 265 14.50 -1.31 6.75
N HIS A 266 13.67 -2.17 6.16
CA HIS A 266 14.00 -2.91 4.95
C HIS A 266 13.28 -2.27 3.77
N PHE A 267 14.00 -2.07 2.65
CA PHE A 267 13.44 -1.47 1.46
C PHE A 267 14.26 -1.84 0.23
N CYS A 268 13.66 -1.68 -0.96
CA CYS A 268 14.36 -1.83 -2.22
C CYS A 268 14.86 -0.46 -2.73
N PRO A 269 16.19 -0.23 -2.85
CA PRO A 269 16.73 1.08 -3.27
C PRO A 269 16.38 1.44 -4.72
N ARG A 270 16.10 0.43 -5.57
CA ARG A 270 15.69 0.64 -6.97
C ARG A 270 14.21 0.98 -7.10
N CYS A 271 13.33 0.28 -6.37
CA CYS A 271 11.88 0.47 -6.46
C CYS A 271 11.39 1.65 -5.63
N GLN A 272 11.99 1.90 -4.46
CA GLN A 272 11.55 2.92 -3.51
C GLN A 272 12.58 4.05 -3.50
N LYS A 273 12.59 4.90 -4.53
CA LYS A 273 13.57 6.00 -4.60
C LYS A 273 13.11 7.18 -3.75
N LEU A 274 14.02 7.72 -2.93
CA LEU A 274 13.75 8.96 -2.20
C LEU A 274 13.63 10.12 -3.19
N LYS A 275 12.46 10.75 -3.26
CA LYS A 275 12.23 11.92 -4.10
C LYS A 275 12.54 13.18 -3.29
N LYS A 276 13.42 14.04 -3.81
CA LYS A 276 13.62 15.41 -3.29
C LYS A 276 12.30 16.18 -3.42
N LYS A 277 12.08 17.17 -2.54
CA LYS A 277 10.86 18.02 -2.45
C LYS A 277 10.19 18.27 -3.81
N PRO A 278 8.85 18.31 -3.87
CA PRO A 278 8.12 18.51 -5.13
C PRO A 278 8.68 19.73 -5.86
N SER A 279 8.99 19.51 -7.14
CA SER A 279 9.44 20.58 -8.04
C SER A 279 8.34 21.62 -8.16
N LYS A 280 8.70 22.88 -8.43
CA LYS A 280 7.71 23.89 -8.89
C LYS A 280 7.03 23.47 -10.20
N THR A 281 7.66 22.59 -10.98
CA THR A 281 7.08 22.00 -12.17
C THR A 281 6.20 20.82 -11.79
N VAL A 282 4.91 20.95 -12.05
CA VAL A 282 3.94 19.86 -11.98
C VAL A 282 4.07 19.01 -13.24
N VAL A 283 4.22 17.69 -13.07
CA VAL A 283 4.14 16.71 -14.17
C VAL A 283 2.74 16.08 -14.15
N LEU A 284 1.94 16.40 -15.16
CA LEU A 284 0.61 15.83 -15.37
C LEU A 284 0.72 14.58 -16.24
N GLY A 285 0.45 13.40 -15.70
CA GLY A 285 0.23 12.19 -16.48
C GLY A 285 -1.13 12.25 -17.16
N LEU A 286 -1.17 12.43 -18.48
CA LEU A 286 -2.38 12.36 -19.29
C LEU A 286 -2.53 10.94 -19.82
N THR A 287 -3.65 10.29 -19.49
CA THR A 287 -3.94 8.92 -19.92
C THR A 287 -5.42 8.73 -20.26
N GLY A 288 -5.77 7.54 -20.71
CA GLY A 288 -7.11 7.17 -21.13
C GLY A 288 -7.12 5.77 -21.77
N GLY A 289 -8.30 5.24 -22.02
CA GLY A 289 -8.45 4.04 -22.83
C GLY A 289 -8.21 4.33 -24.31
N ILE A 290 -8.00 3.27 -25.10
CA ILE A 290 -8.02 3.37 -26.56
C ILE A 290 -9.34 4.03 -27.02
N ALA A 291 -9.25 4.92 -28.01
CA ALA A 291 -10.39 5.67 -28.57
C ALA A 291 -11.18 6.56 -27.58
N THR A 292 -10.65 6.89 -26.38
CA THR A 292 -11.32 7.83 -25.46
C THR A 292 -11.09 9.31 -25.80
N GLY A 293 -10.25 9.63 -26.80
CA GLY A 293 -9.99 11.02 -27.23
C GLY A 293 -8.91 11.75 -26.44
N LYS A 294 -7.96 11.02 -25.84
CA LYS A 294 -6.75 11.56 -25.20
C LYS A 294 -6.03 12.60 -26.06
N SER A 295 -5.84 12.33 -27.36
CA SER A 295 -5.18 13.25 -28.29
C SER A 295 -5.93 14.59 -28.43
N SER A 296 -7.27 14.58 -28.32
CA SER A 296 -8.07 15.81 -28.34
C SER A 296 -7.84 16.66 -27.10
N VAL A 297 -7.64 16.03 -25.93
CA VAL A 297 -7.25 16.72 -24.69
C VAL A 297 -5.80 17.18 -24.75
N SER A 298 -4.90 16.37 -25.30
CA SER A 298 -3.48 16.69 -25.53
C SER A 298 -3.33 17.96 -26.39
N ALA A 299 -4.15 18.10 -27.44
CA ALA A 299 -4.20 19.30 -28.29
C ALA A 299 -4.55 20.59 -27.50
N VAL A 300 -5.42 20.51 -26.48
CA VAL A 300 -5.79 21.68 -25.65
C VAL A 300 -4.59 22.28 -24.92
N PHE A 301 -3.64 21.42 -24.52
CA PHE A 301 -2.39 21.84 -23.89
C PHE A 301 -1.42 22.43 -24.91
N HIS A 302 -1.29 21.81 -26.10
CA HIS A 302 -0.50 22.35 -27.20
C HIS A 302 -0.97 23.75 -27.64
N ASP A 303 -2.28 23.95 -27.78
CA ASP A 303 -2.89 25.24 -28.15
C ASP A 303 -2.61 26.38 -27.14
N ARG A 304 -2.08 26.04 -25.95
CA ARG A 304 -1.75 26.96 -24.85
C ARG A 304 -0.25 27.02 -24.57
N ASP A 305 0.58 26.53 -25.49
CA ASP A 305 2.03 26.46 -25.34
C ASP A 305 2.51 25.68 -24.09
N ILE A 306 1.68 24.77 -23.58
CA ILE A 306 2.03 23.89 -22.46
C ILE A 306 2.81 22.71 -23.04
N PRO A 307 4.04 22.42 -22.56
CA PRO A 307 4.84 21.34 -23.10
C PRO A 307 4.21 19.96 -22.89
N VAL A 308 4.14 19.18 -23.96
CA VAL A 308 3.70 17.78 -23.96
C VAL A 308 4.87 16.86 -24.30
N ILE A 309 5.07 15.84 -23.47
CA ILE A 309 6.02 14.75 -23.66
C ILE A 309 5.20 13.53 -24.08
N ASP A 310 5.19 13.21 -25.37
CA ASP A 310 4.47 12.06 -25.92
C ASP A 310 5.29 10.77 -25.76
N ALA A 311 4.73 9.79 -25.04
CA ALA A 311 5.36 8.48 -24.80
C ALA A 311 5.51 7.66 -26.09
N ASP A 312 4.54 7.72 -27.01
CA ASP A 312 4.57 6.99 -28.28
C ASP A 312 5.65 7.56 -29.20
N GLN A 313 5.82 8.88 -29.19
CA GLN A 313 6.93 9.54 -29.90
C GLN A 313 8.28 9.11 -29.32
N ILE A 314 8.43 9.10 -27.99
CA ILE A 314 9.69 8.67 -27.35
C ILE A 314 9.99 7.20 -27.65
N ALA A 315 8.98 6.33 -27.60
CA ALA A 315 9.15 4.92 -27.96
C ALA A 315 9.65 4.74 -29.41
N ARG A 316 9.35 5.70 -30.31
CA ARG A 316 9.92 5.71 -31.66
C ARG A 316 11.36 6.17 -31.68
N GLU A 317 11.66 7.26 -30.99
CA GLU A 317 12.99 7.89 -30.94
C GLU A 317 14.07 7.00 -30.30
N VAL A 318 13.72 6.25 -29.25
CA VAL A 318 14.71 5.44 -28.52
C VAL A 318 15.23 4.25 -29.34
N VAL A 319 14.58 3.93 -30.46
CA VAL A 319 14.97 2.85 -31.39
C VAL A 319 15.33 3.39 -32.79
N GLU A 320 15.67 4.67 -32.90
CA GLU A 320 16.27 5.23 -34.13
C GLU A 320 17.66 4.62 -34.39
N PRO A 321 18.18 4.71 -35.64
CA PRO A 321 19.52 4.25 -35.97
C PRO A 321 20.60 4.72 -34.98
N ASP A 322 21.60 3.87 -34.77
CA ASP A 322 22.70 4.06 -33.82
C ASP A 322 22.32 4.11 -32.33
N SER A 323 21.04 3.91 -31.98
CA SER A 323 20.65 3.84 -30.57
C SER A 323 21.09 2.52 -29.92
N PRO A 324 21.47 2.53 -28.62
CA PRO A 324 21.77 1.30 -27.90
C PRO A 324 20.61 0.30 -27.88
N ALA A 325 19.38 0.78 -27.77
CA ALA A 325 18.20 -0.08 -27.72
C ALA A 325 17.93 -0.76 -29.06
N LEU A 326 18.15 -0.08 -30.19
CA LEU A 326 18.02 -0.69 -31.51
C LEU A 326 19.06 -1.80 -31.73
N SER A 327 20.31 -1.53 -31.34
CA SER A 327 21.40 -2.52 -31.39
C SER A 327 21.08 -3.76 -30.56
N GLU A 328 20.53 -3.57 -29.36
CA GLU A 328 20.13 -4.67 -28.46
C GLU A 328 18.91 -5.45 -28.99
N ILE A 329 17.95 -4.77 -29.64
CA ILE A 329 16.85 -5.44 -30.36
C ILE A 329 17.39 -6.30 -31.50
N ALA A 330 18.28 -5.77 -32.33
CA ALA A 330 18.86 -6.50 -33.45
C ALA A 330 19.73 -7.69 -32.98
N ALA A 331 20.42 -7.56 -31.86
CA ALA A 331 21.16 -8.66 -31.24
C ALA A 331 20.23 -9.76 -30.69
N THR A 332 19.08 -9.37 -30.13
CA THR A 332 18.13 -10.29 -29.46
C THR A 332 17.21 -11.00 -30.45
N PHE A 333 16.63 -10.27 -31.40
CA PHE A 333 15.62 -10.77 -32.34
C PHE A 333 16.18 -11.00 -33.75
N GLY A 334 17.47 -10.72 -33.95
CA GLY A 334 18.20 -10.89 -35.19
C GLY A 334 18.19 -9.67 -36.11
N GLN A 335 19.24 -9.56 -36.94
CA GLN A 335 19.44 -8.45 -37.88
C GLN A 335 18.32 -8.31 -38.91
N THR A 336 17.52 -9.36 -39.12
CA THR A 336 16.38 -9.31 -40.03
C THR A 336 15.22 -8.44 -39.54
N MET A 337 15.31 -7.91 -38.32
CA MET A 337 14.39 -6.91 -37.76
C MET A 337 14.74 -5.48 -38.17
N LEU A 338 15.87 -5.26 -38.84
CA LEU A 338 16.24 -3.98 -39.42
C LEU A 338 15.86 -3.91 -40.90
N GLN A 339 15.54 -2.71 -41.36
CA GLN A 339 15.42 -2.37 -42.76
C GLN A 339 16.82 -2.14 -43.36
N PRO A 340 16.96 -2.14 -44.70
CA PRO A 340 18.24 -1.88 -45.36
C PRO A 340 18.87 -0.52 -45.03
N ASP A 341 18.07 0.47 -44.66
CA ASP A 341 18.51 1.80 -44.22
C ASP A 341 18.94 1.86 -42.74
N GLY A 342 18.95 0.71 -42.05
CA GLY A 342 19.31 0.59 -40.64
C GLY A 342 18.17 0.91 -39.67
N THR A 343 16.98 1.30 -40.14
CA THR A 343 15.83 1.59 -39.27
C THR A 343 15.11 0.33 -38.81
N LEU A 344 14.36 0.41 -37.71
CA LEU A 344 13.60 -0.73 -37.19
C LEU A 344 12.40 -1.11 -38.09
N ASN A 345 12.31 -2.37 -38.49
CA ASN A 345 11.13 -2.93 -39.14
C ASN A 345 10.03 -3.23 -38.10
N ARG A 346 9.30 -2.18 -37.69
CA ARG A 346 8.26 -2.24 -36.65
C ARG A 346 7.15 -3.25 -36.96
N ARG A 347 6.75 -3.38 -38.23
CA ARG A 347 5.68 -4.30 -38.63
C ARG A 347 6.11 -5.74 -38.39
N LYS A 348 7.31 -6.09 -38.82
CA LYS A 348 7.86 -7.44 -38.67
C LYS A 348 8.11 -7.78 -37.19
N LEU A 349 8.72 -6.85 -36.45
CA LEU A 349 8.92 -7.03 -35.01
C LEU A 349 7.58 -7.20 -34.28
N GLY A 350 6.58 -6.37 -34.59
CA GLY A 350 5.24 -6.47 -34.00
C GLY A 350 4.56 -7.82 -34.25
N GLN A 351 4.67 -8.35 -35.47
CA GLN A 351 4.13 -9.68 -35.81
C GLN A 351 4.81 -10.81 -35.03
N HIS A 352 6.09 -10.64 -34.71
CA HIS A 352 6.88 -11.61 -33.95
C HIS A 352 6.54 -11.57 -32.45
N VAL A 353 6.42 -10.38 -31.86
CA VAL A 353 6.32 -10.23 -30.39
C VAL A 353 4.88 -10.18 -29.85
N PHE A 354 3.89 -9.68 -30.59
CA PHE A 354 2.56 -9.44 -30.00
C PHE A 354 1.70 -10.68 -29.80
N ASN A 355 2.12 -11.83 -30.34
CA ASN A 355 1.45 -13.12 -30.13
C ASN A 355 2.24 -14.06 -29.19
N ASP A 356 3.34 -13.59 -28.62
CA ASP A 356 4.24 -14.36 -27.76
C ASP A 356 4.62 -13.53 -26.54
N GLU A 357 4.10 -13.92 -25.36
CA GLU A 357 4.30 -13.18 -24.11
C GLU A 357 5.78 -13.11 -23.70
N ASP A 358 6.57 -14.16 -23.96
CA ASP A 358 7.98 -14.23 -23.61
C ASP A 358 8.81 -13.30 -24.51
N GLU A 359 8.52 -13.30 -25.81
CA GLU A 359 9.18 -12.39 -26.77
C GLU A 359 8.80 -10.93 -26.50
N LEU A 360 7.54 -10.65 -26.14
CA LEU A 360 7.10 -9.33 -25.72
C LEU A 360 7.82 -8.89 -24.43
N ALA A 361 7.99 -9.79 -23.47
CA ALA A 361 8.73 -9.50 -22.24
C ALA A 361 10.20 -9.16 -22.52
N LYS A 362 10.87 -9.86 -23.44
CA LYS A 362 12.24 -9.53 -23.90
C LYS A 362 12.30 -8.15 -24.53
N LEU A 363 11.36 -7.82 -25.42
CA LEU A 363 11.33 -6.49 -26.05
C LEU A 363 11.12 -5.39 -25.01
N ASN A 364 10.21 -5.61 -24.06
CA ASN A 364 9.93 -4.67 -22.97
C ASN A 364 11.14 -4.49 -22.04
N ALA A 365 11.92 -5.54 -21.80
CA ALA A 365 13.15 -5.48 -20.99
C ALA A 365 14.21 -4.56 -21.62
N ILE A 366 14.28 -4.50 -22.95
CA ILE A 366 15.20 -3.63 -23.70
C ILE A 366 14.66 -2.20 -23.78
N THR A 367 13.40 -2.06 -24.21
CA THR A 367 12.82 -0.76 -24.59
C THR A 367 12.37 0.07 -23.38
N SER A 368 11.75 -0.53 -22.37
CA SER A 368 11.18 0.21 -21.23
C SER A 368 12.22 1.04 -20.47
N PRO A 369 13.42 0.52 -20.13
CA PRO A 369 14.46 1.33 -19.47
C PRO A 369 14.92 2.53 -20.32
N ALA A 370 15.01 2.35 -21.65
CA ALA A 370 15.40 3.43 -22.56
C ALA A 370 14.33 4.53 -22.62
N ILE A 371 13.04 4.16 -22.71
CA ILE A 371 11.91 5.09 -22.69
C ILE A 371 11.88 5.84 -21.35
N HIS A 372 11.94 5.13 -20.21
CA HIS A 372 11.96 5.76 -18.87
C HIS A 372 13.11 6.76 -18.74
N LYS A 373 14.31 6.41 -19.23
CA LYS A 373 15.48 7.30 -19.21
C LYS A 373 15.25 8.55 -20.04
N ALA A 374 14.68 8.42 -21.25
CA ALA A 374 14.38 9.54 -22.13
C ALA A 374 13.31 10.47 -21.54
N VAL A 375 12.21 9.92 -21.03
CA VAL A 375 11.15 10.68 -20.33
C VAL A 375 11.74 11.45 -19.15
N LYS A 376 12.52 10.79 -18.28
CA LYS A 376 13.16 11.43 -17.12
C LYS A 376 14.09 12.56 -17.52
N LYS A 377 14.87 12.38 -18.60
CA LYS A 377 15.75 13.42 -19.15
C LYS A 377 14.96 14.65 -19.60
N ARG A 378 13.84 14.45 -20.30
CA ARG A 378 12.95 15.55 -20.78
C ARG A 378 12.28 16.28 -19.62
N VAL A 379 11.67 15.55 -18.67
CA VAL A 379 11.07 16.14 -17.46
C VAL A 379 12.11 16.93 -16.67
N ALA A 380 13.32 16.40 -16.48
CA ALA A 380 14.40 17.10 -15.79
C ALA A 380 14.80 18.41 -16.50
N ALA A 381 14.76 18.44 -17.84
CA ALA A 381 15.05 19.66 -18.60
C ALA A 381 14.01 20.76 -18.34
N TYR A 382 12.71 20.45 -18.32
CA TYR A 382 11.66 21.41 -17.98
C TYR A 382 11.72 21.85 -16.51
N ARG A 383 12.04 20.93 -15.60
CA ARG A 383 12.28 21.26 -14.19
C ARG A 383 13.41 22.26 -14.00
N ARG A 384 14.51 22.14 -14.75
CA ARG A 384 15.61 23.14 -14.76
C ARG A 384 15.15 24.49 -15.27
N LYS A 385 14.27 24.52 -16.28
CA LYS A 385 13.65 25.74 -16.81
C LYS A 385 12.56 26.33 -15.90
N ARG A 386 12.20 25.64 -14.80
CA ARG A 386 11.10 26.00 -13.89
C ARG A 386 9.75 26.17 -14.62
N THR A 387 9.54 25.39 -15.68
CA THR A 387 8.26 25.35 -16.38
C THR A 387 7.15 24.99 -15.39
N PRO A 388 6.03 25.73 -15.30
CA PRO A 388 5.00 25.45 -14.29
C PRO A 388 4.33 24.08 -14.45
N LEU A 389 4.04 23.69 -15.68
CA LEU A 389 3.34 22.46 -16.02
C LEU A 389 4.01 21.75 -17.20
N VAL A 390 4.13 20.43 -17.11
CA VAL A 390 4.52 19.56 -18.22
C VAL A 390 3.53 18.41 -18.28
N VAL A 391 2.98 18.14 -19.46
CA VAL A 391 2.10 17.00 -19.68
C VAL A 391 2.94 15.81 -20.16
N PHE A 392 2.84 14.68 -19.48
CA PHE A 392 3.35 13.41 -19.95
C PHE A 392 2.19 12.61 -20.52
N ASP A 393 2.12 12.54 -21.84
CA ASP A 393 1.02 11.91 -22.56
C ASP A 393 1.33 10.42 -22.82
N ALA A 394 0.67 9.54 -22.08
CA ALA A 394 0.92 8.10 -22.10
C ALA A 394 -0.40 7.29 -22.02
N PRO A 395 -0.83 6.63 -23.10
CA PRO A 395 -1.97 5.69 -23.06
C PRO A 395 -1.76 4.57 -22.03
N THR A 396 -0.51 4.13 -21.88
CA THR A 396 -0.05 3.05 -21.00
C THR A 396 0.59 3.59 -19.71
N LEU A 397 0.04 4.68 -19.15
CA LEU A 397 0.62 5.36 -17.98
C LEU A 397 0.77 4.40 -16.78
N PHE A 398 -0.20 3.53 -16.54
CA PHE A 398 -0.18 2.58 -15.42
C PHE A 398 0.60 1.32 -15.79
N GLU A 399 0.35 0.79 -16.98
CA GLU A 399 0.96 -0.42 -17.52
C GLU A 399 2.49 -0.27 -17.63
N GLY A 400 2.97 0.93 -17.97
CA GLY A 400 4.39 1.26 -18.00
C GLY A 400 4.97 1.80 -16.68
N ASP A 401 4.24 1.69 -15.57
CA ASP A 401 4.64 2.14 -14.23
C ASP A 401 4.97 3.65 -14.12
N TYR A 402 4.53 4.46 -15.08
CA TYR A 402 4.79 5.90 -15.10
C TYR A 402 3.92 6.68 -14.11
N ALA A 403 2.79 6.11 -13.68
CA ALA A 403 1.92 6.71 -12.65
C ALA A 403 2.69 7.01 -11.35
N TYR A 404 3.75 6.26 -11.05
CA TYR A 404 4.63 6.53 -9.91
C TYR A 404 5.56 7.72 -10.11
N ASP A 405 5.75 8.22 -11.32
CA ASP A 405 6.72 9.27 -11.67
C ASP A 405 6.06 10.63 -11.97
N VAL A 406 4.73 10.70 -12.02
CA VAL A 406 3.96 11.94 -12.23
C VAL A 406 3.44 12.53 -10.91
N ASP A 407 3.09 13.81 -10.94
CA ASP A 407 2.59 14.56 -9.77
C ASP A 407 1.06 14.57 -9.71
N VAL A 408 0.40 14.53 -10.88
CA VAL A 408 -1.05 14.53 -11.05
C VAL A 408 -1.44 13.58 -12.19
N ILE A 409 -2.52 12.84 -12.07
CA ILE A 409 -3.07 11.93 -13.09
C ILE A 409 -4.40 12.47 -13.62
N MET A 410 -4.45 12.74 -14.93
CA MET A 410 -5.68 13.08 -15.65
C MET A 410 -6.07 11.93 -16.57
N VAL A 411 -7.29 11.41 -16.38
CA VAL A 411 -7.86 10.34 -17.19
C VAL A 411 -8.94 10.91 -18.09
N VAL A 412 -8.80 10.69 -19.40
CA VAL A 412 -9.85 10.98 -20.38
C VAL A 412 -10.75 9.76 -20.49
N ALA A 413 -12.01 9.93 -20.09
CA ALA A 413 -12.99 8.86 -19.98
C ALA A 413 -14.24 9.15 -20.80
N LEU A 414 -14.95 8.09 -21.18
CA LEU A 414 -16.27 8.11 -21.79
C LEU A 414 -16.91 6.72 -21.62
N ASP A 415 -18.20 6.60 -21.93
CA ASP A 415 -18.94 5.35 -21.75
C ASP A 415 -18.45 4.23 -22.71
N THR A 416 -18.53 2.98 -22.23
CA THR A 416 -17.99 1.82 -22.97
C THR A 416 -18.62 1.63 -24.35
N ALA A 417 -19.91 1.95 -24.52
CA ALA A 417 -20.59 1.80 -25.80
C ALA A 417 -20.05 2.80 -26.83
N THR A 418 -19.88 4.06 -26.43
CA THR A 418 -19.25 5.10 -27.25
C THR A 418 -17.79 4.76 -27.54
N GLN A 419 -17.04 4.21 -26.58
CA GLN A 419 -15.65 3.81 -26.77
C GLN A 419 -15.52 2.76 -27.88
N LEU A 420 -16.35 1.72 -27.79
CA LEU A 420 -16.38 0.62 -28.75
C LEU A 420 -16.77 1.13 -30.15
N ALA A 421 -17.84 1.92 -30.26
CA ALA A 421 -18.28 2.48 -31.53
C ALA A 421 -17.21 3.36 -32.18
N ARG A 422 -16.53 4.22 -31.40
CA ARG A 422 -15.44 5.07 -31.89
C ARG A 422 -14.25 4.24 -32.38
N LEU A 423 -13.86 3.20 -31.64
CA LEU A 423 -12.74 2.34 -32.02
C LEU A 423 -13.04 1.58 -33.32
N MET A 424 -14.23 0.97 -33.41
CA MET A 424 -14.68 0.26 -34.61
C MET A 424 -14.71 1.18 -35.84
N ALA A 425 -15.25 2.40 -35.70
CA ALA A 425 -15.31 3.36 -36.79
C ALA A 425 -13.92 3.86 -37.24
N ARG A 426 -13.02 4.14 -36.28
CA ARG A 426 -11.68 4.66 -36.55
C ARG A 426 -10.79 3.63 -37.26
N ASP A 427 -10.79 2.39 -36.77
CA ASP A 427 -9.85 1.36 -37.21
C ASP A 427 -10.48 0.33 -38.17
N LYS A 428 -11.77 0.49 -38.52
CA LYS A 428 -12.56 -0.41 -39.37
C LYS A 428 -12.48 -1.88 -38.89
N MET A 429 -12.74 -2.09 -37.61
CA MET A 429 -12.58 -3.38 -36.93
C MET A 429 -13.93 -4.03 -36.58
N SER A 430 -13.91 -5.36 -36.41
CA SER A 430 -15.04 -6.08 -35.82
C SER A 430 -15.23 -5.68 -34.35
N GLU A 431 -16.44 -5.88 -33.82
CA GLU A 431 -16.72 -5.66 -32.40
C GLU A 431 -15.83 -6.53 -31.50
N THR A 432 -15.65 -7.81 -31.88
CA THR A 432 -14.83 -8.76 -31.13
C THR A 432 -13.38 -8.30 -31.02
N ASP A 433 -12.78 -7.85 -32.13
CA ASP A 433 -11.40 -7.37 -32.13
C ASP A 433 -11.25 -6.06 -31.35
N ALA A 434 -12.24 -5.15 -31.46
CA ALA A 434 -12.25 -3.90 -30.74
C ALA A 434 -12.34 -4.13 -29.21
N ARG A 435 -13.18 -5.07 -28.77
CA ARG A 435 -13.27 -5.49 -27.36
C ARG A 435 -11.96 -6.10 -26.87
N SER A 436 -11.33 -6.97 -27.66
CA SER A 436 -10.03 -7.56 -27.32
C SER A 436 -8.97 -6.48 -27.08
N ARG A 437 -8.89 -5.47 -27.95
CA ARG A 437 -7.96 -4.32 -27.77
C ARG A 437 -8.27 -3.44 -26.57
N ILE A 438 -9.55 -3.26 -26.22
CA ILE A 438 -9.92 -2.51 -25.01
C ILE A 438 -9.51 -3.30 -23.77
N ASN A 439 -9.76 -4.61 -23.75
CA ASN A 439 -9.47 -5.49 -22.63
C ASN A 439 -7.98 -5.77 -22.43
N SER A 440 -7.15 -5.54 -23.45
CA SER A 440 -5.68 -5.65 -23.31
C SER A 440 -5.06 -4.47 -22.54
N GLN A 441 -5.85 -3.44 -22.19
CA GLN A 441 -5.42 -2.31 -21.35
C GLN A 441 -6.05 -2.42 -19.96
N LEU A 442 -5.47 -1.74 -18.98
CA LEU A 442 -6.09 -1.63 -17.66
C LEU A 442 -7.52 -1.03 -17.82
N PRO A 443 -8.56 -1.62 -17.21
CA PRO A 443 -9.93 -1.16 -17.37
C PRO A 443 -10.08 0.34 -17.10
N LEU A 444 -10.84 1.04 -17.94
CA LEU A 444 -11.01 2.50 -17.82
C LEU A 444 -11.58 2.91 -16.46
N ALA A 445 -12.48 2.12 -15.90
CA ALA A 445 -13.04 2.35 -14.57
C ALA A 445 -11.96 2.32 -13.48
N GLU A 446 -11.00 1.40 -13.57
CA GLU A 446 -9.87 1.35 -12.63
C GLU A 446 -8.96 2.55 -12.78
N LYS A 447 -8.67 2.98 -14.02
CA LYS A 447 -7.93 4.23 -14.29
C LYS A 447 -8.63 5.43 -13.64
N VAL A 448 -9.96 5.53 -13.81
CA VAL A 448 -10.79 6.61 -13.24
C VAL A 448 -10.76 6.60 -11.70
N ASN A 449 -10.81 5.43 -11.06
CA ASN A 449 -10.81 5.32 -9.60
C ASN A 449 -9.56 5.90 -8.94
N VAL A 450 -8.42 5.85 -9.64
CA VAL A 450 -7.14 6.36 -9.15
C VAL A 450 -6.74 7.70 -9.77
N ALA A 451 -7.60 8.28 -10.61
CA ALA A 451 -7.37 9.58 -11.24
C ALA A 451 -7.51 10.73 -10.23
N ASP A 452 -6.69 11.75 -10.39
CA ASP A 452 -6.86 13.01 -9.68
C ASP A 452 -7.90 13.89 -10.38
N ILE A 453 -7.98 13.77 -11.71
CA ILE A 453 -8.92 14.49 -12.57
C ILE A 453 -9.47 13.52 -13.60
N VAL A 454 -10.78 13.56 -13.79
CA VAL A 454 -11.46 12.85 -14.87
C VAL A 454 -11.99 13.89 -15.85
N VAL A 455 -11.66 13.72 -17.13
CA VAL A 455 -12.20 14.54 -18.22
C VAL A 455 -13.18 13.67 -19.00
N ASP A 456 -14.46 14.02 -18.92
CA ASP A 456 -15.51 13.35 -19.69
C ASP A 456 -15.48 13.82 -21.15
N ASN A 457 -15.33 12.87 -22.07
CA ASN A 457 -15.30 13.07 -23.51
C ASN A 457 -16.46 12.35 -24.24
N SER A 458 -17.54 12.09 -23.52
CA SER A 458 -18.79 11.54 -24.07
C SER A 458 -19.57 12.60 -24.87
N GLY A 459 -19.43 13.88 -24.51
CA GLY A 459 -20.10 15.02 -25.15
C GLY A 459 -19.31 15.70 -26.28
N PRO A 460 -19.79 16.88 -26.75
CA PRO A 460 -19.08 17.69 -27.73
C PRO A 460 -17.71 18.18 -27.23
N ILE A 461 -16.76 18.36 -28.17
CA ILE A 461 -15.37 18.69 -27.86
C ILE A 461 -15.21 19.97 -27.02
N ASP A 462 -16.09 20.96 -27.18
CA ASP A 462 -16.00 22.21 -26.40
C ASP A 462 -16.26 21.99 -24.91
N LYS A 463 -17.12 21.03 -24.54
CA LYS A 463 -17.32 20.64 -23.13
C LYS A 463 -16.09 19.96 -22.56
N THR A 464 -15.41 19.14 -23.35
CA THR A 464 -14.15 18.50 -22.98
C THR A 464 -13.06 19.54 -22.77
N LYS A 465 -12.92 20.50 -23.70
CA LYS A 465 -12.00 21.65 -23.58
C LYS A 465 -12.28 22.46 -22.32
N ALA A 466 -13.55 22.77 -22.04
CA ALA A 466 -13.94 23.55 -20.86
C ALA A 466 -13.53 22.88 -19.53
N GLN A 467 -13.61 21.55 -19.43
CA GLN A 467 -13.17 20.81 -18.25
C GLN A 467 -11.66 20.96 -18.01
N VAL A 468 -10.85 20.84 -19.06
CA VAL A 468 -9.39 21.02 -18.99
C VAL A 468 -9.03 22.46 -18.59
N VAL A 469 -9.68 23.46 -19.20
CA VAL A 469 -9.48 24.87 -18.86
C VAL A 469 -9.86 25.18 -17.41
N LYS A 470 -11.00 24.65 -16.95
CA LYS A 470 -11.43 24.80 -15.55
C LYS A 470 -10.38 24.26 -14.58
N TRP A 471 -9.75 23.14 -14.90
CA TRP A 471 -8.67 22.58 -14.08
C TRP A 471 -7.41 23.45 -14.10
N LEU A 472 -6.97 23.91 -15.28
CA LEU A 472 -5.82 24.80 -15.44
C LEU A 472 -5.97 26.07 -14.59
N ASN A 473 -7.15 26.71 -14.64
CA ASN A 473 -7.46 27.90 -13.84
C ASN A 473 -7.42 27.61 -12.33
N LYS A 474 -7.96 26.47 -11.89
CA LYS A 474 -7.95 26.06 -10.47
C LYS A 474 -6.52 25.89 -9.94
N MET A 475 -5.61 25.41 -10.78
CA MET A 475 -4.21 25.19 -10.42
C MET A 475 -3.36 26.47 -10.49
N GLN A 476 -3.93 27.60 -10.93
CA GLN A 476 -3.19 28.85 -11.19
C GLN A 476 -2.01 28.65 -12.16
N LEU A 477 -2.18 27.73 -13.12
CA LEU A 477 -1.17 27.39 -14.13
C LEU A 477 -1.37 28.12 -15.45
N VAL A 478 -2.47 28.89 -15.58
CA VAL A 478 -2.86 29.75 -16.69
C VAL A 478 -3.56 30.98 -16.13
#